data_AF-A0A0S2SJY4-F1
#
_entry.id   AF-A0A0S2SJY4-F1
#
_cell.length_a   1.000
_cell.length_b   1.000
_cell.length_c   1.000
_cell.angle_alpha   90.00
_cell.angle_beta   90.00
_cell.angle_gamma   90.00
#
_symmetry.space_group_name_H-M   'P 1'
#
loop_
_entity.id
_entity.type
_entity.pdbx_description
1 polymer ?
#
loop_
_entity_poly.entity_id
_entity_poly.type
_entity_poly.pdbx_seq_one_letter_code
_entity_poly.pdbx_strand_id
1 'polypeptide(L)' 'MILRELGDYLARQGRVSRRDLARHFATSEDAVEAMLGVWMRKGRVRKCATGGCSGSCCGQKSEVLFEWLPDGEIGVVFHR' A
#
# COMPACT_ATOMS: atom_id res chain seq x y z
N MET A 1 -4.21 18.08 -5.62
CA MET A 1 -4.86 17.71 -4.34
C MET A 1 -4.10 16.49 -3.86
N ILE A 2 -3.55 16.57 -2.65
CA ILE A 2 -2.54 15.65 -2.11
C ILE A 2 -2.87 14.15 -2.29
N LEU A 3 -4.14 13.77 -2.22
CA LEU A 3 -4.56 12.39 -2.47
C LEU A 3 -4.11 11.93 -3.86
N ARG A 4 -4.51 12.64 -4.92
CA ARG A 4 -4.21 12.25 -6.31
C ARG A 4 -2.71 12.13 -6.54
N GLU A 5 -1.95 13.08 -6.00
CA GLU A 5 -0.49 13.10 -6.09
C GLU A 5 0.16 11.90 -5.38
N LEU A 6 -0.40 11.49 -4.24
CA LEU A 6 0.06 10.30 -3.51
C LEU A 6 -0.24 9.01 -4.29
N GLY A 7 -1.44 8.90 -4.87
CA GLY A 7 -1.80 7.79 -5.74
C GLY A 7 -0.93 7.72 -7.00
N ASP A 8 -0.75 8.86 -7.68
CA ASP A 8 0.09 8.97 -8.88
C ASP A 8 1.55 8.65 -8.59
N TYR A 9 2.08 9.11 -7.44
CA TYR A 9 3.43 8.79 -7.01
C TYR A 9 3.59 7.28 -6.78
N LEU A 10 2.66 6.65 -6.08
CA LEU A 10 2.68 5.20 -5.86
C LEU A 10 2.54 4.43 -7.18
N ALA A 11 1.68 4.88 -8.10
CA ALA A 11 1.51 4.28 -9.41
C ALA A 11 2.78 4.35 -10.27
N ARG A 12 3.52 5.48 -10.20
CA ARG A 12 4.80 5.66 -10.90
C ARG A 12 5.92 4.78 -10.32
N GLN A 13 5.97 4.66 -9.00
CA GLN A 13 6.98 3.84 -8.31
C GLN A 13 6.65 2.34 -8.37
N GLY A 14 5.37 1.98 -8.54
CA GLY A 14 4.88 0.61 -8.48
C GLY A 14 4.76 0.09 -7.05
N ARG A 15 5.82 0.21 -6.22
CA ARG A 15 5.84 -0.28 -4.84
C ARG A 15 6.65 0.64 -3.93
N VAL A 16 6.09 1.06 -2.79
CA VAL A 16 6.74 1.98 -1.84
C VAL A 16 6.38 1.62 -0.40
N SER A 17 7.31 1.80 0.55
CA SER A 17 7.02 1.61 1.97
C SER A 17 6.10 2.72 2.53
N ARG A 18 5.31 2.37 3.55
CA ARG A 18 4.45 3.34 4.26
C ARG A 18 5.28 4.49 4.84
N ARG A 19 6.48 4.19 5.33
CA ARG A 19 7.40 5.15 5.93
C ARG A 19 7.99 6.12 4.91
N ASP A 20 8.32 5.64 3.72
CA ASP A 20 8.84 6.49 2.64
C ASP A 20 7.77 7.43 2.11
N LEU A 21 6.53 6.95 1.96
CA LEU A 21 5.40 7.81 1.61
C LEU A 21 5.18 8.88 2.68
N ALA A 22 5.18 8.50 3.96
CA ALA A 22 5.02 9.44 5.08
C ALA A 22 6.10 10.53 5.06
N ARG A 23 7.36 10.15 4.82
CA ARG A 23 8.49 11.07 4.70
C ARG A 23 8.39 11.98 3.48
N HIS A 24 8.03 11.43 2.32
CA HIS A 24 7.95 12.19 1.06
C HIS A 24 6.84 13.26 1.10
N PHE A 25 5.69 12.91 1.66
CA PHE A 25 4.53 13.80 1.76
C PHE A 25 4.46 14.57 3.08
N ALA A 26 5.52 14.50 3.91
CA ALA A 26 5.60 15.13 5.23
C ALA A 26 4.34 14.88 6.10
N THR A 27 3.87 13.65 6.12
CA THR A 27 2.63 13.24 6.80
C THR A 27 2.87 12.04 7.70
N SER A 28 1.88 11.65 8.52
CA SER A 28 2.00 10.47 9.38
C SER A 28 1.72 9.20 8.58
N GLU A 29 2.30 8.09 9.02
CA GLU A 29 2.09 6.78 8.40
C GLU A 29 0.60 6.36 8.39
N ASP A 30 -0.14 6.71 9.46
CA ASP A 30 -1.58 6.44 9.55
C ASP A 30 -2.39 7.32 8.59
N ALA A 31 -1.96 8.56 8.36
CA ALA A 31 -2.58 9.44 7.37
C ALA A 31 -2.35 8.93 5.94
N VAL A 32 -1.14 8.45 5.61
CA VAL A 32 -0.86 7.77 4.32
C VAL A 32 -1.81 6.59 4.12
N GLU A 33 -1.95 5.76 5.14
CA GLU A 33 -2.81 4.58 5.08
C GLU A 33 -4.28 4.94 4.88
N ALA A 34 -4.78 5.93 5.64
CA ALA A 34 -6.14 6.45 5.48
C ALA A 34 -6.37 7.02 4.08
N MET A 35 -5.41 7.77 3.53
CA MET A 35 -5.49 8.34 2.18
C MET A 35 -5.47 7.25 1.10
N LEU A 36 -4.60 6.25 1.24
CA LEU A 36 -4.52 5.12 0.31
C LEU A 36 -5.74 4.18 0.38
N GLY A 37 -6.47 4.19 1.50
CA GLY A 37 -7.66 3.37 1.70
C GLY A 37 -8.72 3.54 0.60
N VAL A 38 -8.79 4.71 -0.04
CA VAL A 38 -9.70 4.95 -1.17
C VAL A 38 -9.35 4.07 -2.38
N TRP A 39 -8.06 3.88 -2.68
CA TRP A 39 -7.62 2.99 -3.77
C TRP A 39 -7.60 1.52 -3.37
N MET A 40 -7.35 1.22 -2.10
CA MET A 40 -7.47 -0.16 -1.59
C MET A 40 -8.89 -0.69 -1.77
N ARG A 41 -9.90 0.12 -1.43
CA ARG A 41 -11.31 -0.23 -1.67
C ARG A 41 -11.66 -0.42 -3.14
N LYS A 42 -10.92 0.24 -4.04
CA LYS A 42 -11.07 0.10 -5.49
C LYS A 42 -10.27 -1.06 -6.08
N GLY A 43 -9.49 -1.78 -5.26
CA GLY A 43 -8.57 -2.81 -5.75
C GLY A 43 -7.36 -2.27 -6.52
N ARG A 44 -7.08 -0.96 -6.42
CA ARG A 44 -5.96 -0.31 -7.13
C ARG A 44 -4.68 -0.27 -6.32
N VAL A 45 -4.77 -0.44 -5.00
CA VAL A 45 -3.61 -0.48 -4.09
C VAL A 45 -3.72 -1.68 -3.18
N ARG A 46 -2.62 -2.40 -3.00
CA ARG A 46 -2.50 -3.51 -2.04
C ARG A 46 -1.57 -3.11 -0.90
N LYS A 47 -2.00 -3.39 0.34
CA LYS A 47 -1.14 -3.33 1.51
C LYS A 47 -0.48 -4.70 1.72
N CYS A 48 0.84 -4.74 1.70
CA CYS A 48 1.67 -5.93 1.92
C CYS A 48 2.50 -5.70 3.18
N ALA A 49 2.16 -6.38 4.27
CA ALA A 49 3.07 -6.47 5.42
C ALA A 49 4.18 -7.46 5.07
N THR A 50 5.41 -6.98 4.98
CA THR A 50 6.58 -7.85 4.85
C THR A 50 6.94 -8.32 6.25
N GLY A 51 6.23 -9.37 6.68
CA GLY A 51 6.39 -9.98 7.99
C GLY A 51 6.12 -11.48 7.85
N GLY A 52 7.20 -12.26 7.89
CA GLY A 52 7.15 -13.72 7.97
C GLY A 52 7.38 -14.41 6.63
N CYS A 53 8.59 -14.96 6.46
CA CYS A 53 8.80 -16.08 5.57
C CYS A 53 7.73 -17.16 5.85
N SER A 54 7.14 -17.73 4.81
CA SER A 54 6.46 -19.04 4.85
C SER A 54 7.45 -20.21 5.03
N GLY A 55 8.58 -19.96 5.68
CA GLY A 55 9.69 -20.88 5.92
C GLY A 55 10.39 -20.46 7.21
N SER A 56 10.43 -21.38 8.17
CA SER A 56 10.93 -21.20 9.53
C SER A 56 12.34 -20.59 9.58
N CYS A 57 12.46 -19.27 9.69
CA CYS A 57 13.62 -18.55 10.22
C CYS A 57 13.42 -17.03 10.12
N CYS A 58 13.98 -16.29 11.09
CA CYS A 58 14.25 -14.84 11.06
C CYS A 58 13.15 -13.94 11.66
N GLY A 59 13.42 -13.42 12.86
CA GLY A 59 12.68 -12.33 13.52
C GLY A 59 12.87 -10.98 12.84
N GLN A 60 12.27 -10.81 11.67
CA GLN A 60 12.40 -9.59 10.88
C GLN A 60 11.31 -8.56 11.22
N LYS A 61 11.76 -7.32 11.34
CA LYS A 61 10.98 -6.12 11.60
C LYS A 61 9.89 -5.96 10.54
N SER A 62 8.63 -6.04 10.96
CA SER A 62 7.48 -5.93 10.08
C SER A 62 7.44 -4.56 9.41
N GLU A 63 7.72 -4.51 8.10
CA GLU A 63 7.59 -3.29 7.30
C GLU A 63 6.32 -3.35 6.44
N VAL A 64 5.54 -2.28 6.44
CA VAL A 64 4.33 -2.16 5.62
C VAL A 64 4.69 -1.52 4.28
N LEU A 65 4.45 -2.25 3.19
CA LEU A 65 4.60 -1.76 1.84
C LEU A 65 3.25 -1.62 1.15
N PHE A 66 3.14 -0.62 0.28
CA PHE A 66 2.03 -0.44 -0.62
C PHE A 66 2.48 -0.72 -2.05
N GLU A 67 1.62 -1.39 -2.80
CA GLU A 67 1.84 -1.75 -4.19
C GLU A 67 0.66 -1.27 -5.03
N TRP A 68 0.94 -0.61 -6.15
CA TRP A 68 -0.06 -0.22 -7.12
C TRP A 68 -0.38 -1.39 -8.04
N LEU A 69 -1.66 -1.75 -8.11
CA LEU A 69 -2.13 -2.84 -8.95
C LEU A 69 -2.60 -2.29 -10.31
N PRO A 70 -2.33 -3.03 -11.41
CA PRO A 70 -2.87 -2.70 -12.72
C PRO A 70 -4.41 -2.74 -12.71
N ASP A 71 -5.03 -2.06 -13.68
CA ASP A 71 -6.47 -2.18 -13.96
C ASP A 71 -6.76 -3.58 -14.53
N GLY A 72 -6.74 -4.58 -13.66
CA GLY A 72 -6.95 -5.98 -14.03
C GLY A 72 -7.46 -6.71 -12.82
N GLU A 73 -8.75 -7.03 -12.85
CA GLU A 73 -9.47 -7.79 -11.81
C GLU A 73 -9.76 -7.01 -10.54
N ILE A 74 -10.71 -6.07 -10.64
CA ILE A 74 -11.61 -5.79 -9.52
C ILE A 74 -12.41 -7.07 -9.32
N GLY A 75 -11.77 -8.05 -8.66
CA GLY A 75 -12.40 -9.28 -8.23
C GLY A 75 -13.58 -8.88 -7.36
N VAL A 76 -14.77 -9.06 -7.92
CA VAL A 76 -16.03 -9.18 -7.18
C VAL A 76 -15.73 -9.86 -5.85
N VAL A 77 -15.77 -9.09 -4.76
CA VAL A 77 -15.77 -9.66 -3.43
C VAL A 77 -17.09 -10.41 -3.34
N PHE A 78 -17.07 -11.71 -3.67
CA PHE A 78 -18.13 -12.63 -3.30
C PHE A 78 -18.16 -12.65 -1.78
N HIS A 79 -18.99 -11.77 -1.21
CA HIS A 79 -19.46 -11.91 0.15
C HIS A 79 -20.29 -13.21 0.18
N ARG A 80 -19.76 -14.25 0.80
CA ARG A 80 -20.56 -15.39 1.26
C ARG A 80 -20.99 -15.16 2.69
#